data_AF-A0A7V6WJF5-F1
#
_entry.id   AF-A0A7V6WJF5-F1
#
_cell.length_a   1.000
_cell.length_b   1.000
_cell.length_c   1.000
_cell.angle_alpha   90.00
_cell.angle_beta   90.00
_cell.angle_gamma   90.00
#
_symmetry.space_group_name_H-M   'P 1'
#
loop_
_entity.id
_entity.type
_entity.pdbx_description
1 polymer ?
#
loop_
_entity_poly.entity_id
_entity_poly.type
_entity_poly.pdbx_seq_one_letter_code
_entity_poly.pdbx_strand_id
1 'polypeptide(L)'
;MASRHLSRSIAMQSLYELDFNELSNEQIDEIIRHNIAEFAPNSIQADFIEKLTKGVLEKQSVIDPIIEKCAPEWPMEQITIVDRNILRLGIYELMFGDYDETPPKVAINEAIELAKAYGGSGSGRFINGVLGTVYREMGEPMKNDNTEAGRERRENEESLGKVDNDEKEDNKKEDEDSAEKVDLRLDEKK
;
A
#
# COMPACT_ATOMS: atom_id res chain seq x y z
N MET A 1 1.12 -4.49 13.28
CA MET A 1 1.67 -4.12 11.96
C MET A 1 1.07 -5.00 10.86
N ALA A 2 1.29 -6.32 10.87
CA ALA A 2 0.70 -7.25 9.89
C ALA A 2 -0.83 -7.10 9.73
N SER A 3 -1.53 -6.78 10.82
CA SER A 3 -2.98 -6.60 10.82
C SER A 3 -3.44 -5.36 10.02
N ARG A 4 -2.65 -4.27 10.00
CA ARG A 4 -2.99 -3.02 9.28
C ARG A 4 -2.63 -3.11 7.80
N HIS A 5 -1.49 -3.74 7.49
CA HIS A 5 -1.13 -4.07 6.12
C HIS A 5 -2.23 -4.92 5.45
N LEU A 6 -2.64 -6.01 6.10
CA LEU A 6 -3.75 -6.86 5.61
C LEU A 6 -5.05 -6.07 5.42
N SER A 7 -5.36 -5.15 6.34
CA SER A 7 -6.55 -4.29 6.22
C SER A 7 -6.48 -3.39 4.98
N ARG A 8 -5.31 -2.83 4.67
CA ARG A 8 -5.08 -2.04 3.44
C ARG A 8 -5.18 -2.90 2.19
N SER A 9 -4.67 -4.13 2.24
CA SER A 9 -4.83 -5.10 1.14
C SER A 9 -6.30 -5.37 0.85
N ILE A 10 -7.12 -5.63 1.89
CA ILE A 10 -8.56 -5.88 1.73
C ILE A 10 -9.29 -4.63 1.24
N ALA A 11 -8.93 -3.44 1.72
CA ALA A 11 -9.50 -2.19 1.24
C ALA A 11 -9.19 -1.98 -0.26
N MET A 12 -7.93 -2.18 -0.67
CA MET A 12 -7.51 -2.11 -2.07
C MET A 12 -8.23 -3.14 -2.93
N GLN A 13 -8.34 -4.39 -2.49
CA GLN A 13 -9.07 -5.46 -3.19
C GLN A 13 -10.55 -5.12 -3.37
N SER A 14 -11.18 -4.54 -2.35
CA SER A 14 -12.58 -4.13 -2.40
C SER A 14 -12.81 -2.99 -3.40
N LEU A 15 -11.91 -2.00 -3.45
CA LEU A 15 -11.94 -0.94 -4.46
C LEU A 15 -11.67 -1.48 -5.87
N TYR A 16 -10.71 -2.41 -6.00
CA TYR A 16 -10.42 -3.08 -7.27
C TYR A 16 -11.64 -3.85 -7.78
N GLU A 17 -12.30 -4.63 -6.93
CA GLU A 17 -13.47 -5.43 -7.31
C GLU A 17 -14.61 -4.55 -7.80
N LEU A 18 -14.84 -3.41 -7.14
CA LEU A 18 -15.83 -2.42 -7.55
C LEU A 18 -15.51 -1.85 -8.94
N ASP A 19 -14.27 -1.37 -9.14
CA ASP A 19 -13.80 -0.78 -10.39
C ASP A 19 -13.77 -1.78 -11.55
N PHE A 20 -13.26 -2.99 -11.31
CA PHE A 20 -13.06 -4.02 -12.33
C PHE A 20 -14.38 -4.54 -12.89
N ASN A 21 -15.39 -4.67 -12.03
CA ASN A 21 -16.72 -5.12 -12.42
C ASN A 21 -17.66 -3.96 -12.79
N GLU A 22 -17.16 -2.71 -12.78
CA GLU A 22 -17.93 -1.48 -13.05
C GLU A 22 -19.22 -1.39 -12.20
N LEU A 23 -19.08 -1.75 -10.92
CA LEU A 23 -20.19 -1.83 -9.97
C LEU A 23 -20.54 -0.47 -9.37
N SER A 24 -21.76 -0.36 -8.88
CA SER A 24 -22.25 0.84 -8.22
C SER A 24 -21.69 0.93 -6.79
N ASN A 25 -21.35 2.13 -6.33
CA ASN A 25 -20.78 2.36 -4.99
C ASN A 25 -21.68 1.82 -3.86
N GLU A 26 -22.98 1.65 -4.09
CA GLU A 26 -23.93 1.05 -3.15
C GLU A 26 -23.61 -0.42 -2.83
N GLN A 27 -22.84 -1.11 -3.66
CA GLN A 27 -22.43 -2.50 -3.45
C GLN A 27 -21.22 -2.63 -2.51
N ILE A 28 -20.58 -1.53 -2.12
CA ILE A 28 -19.31 -1.57 -1.40
C ILE A 28 -19.41 -2.29 -0.04
N ASP A 29 -20.54 -2.17 0.65
CA ASP A 29 -20.76 -2.84 1.95
C ASP A 29 -20.83 -4.35 1.82
N GLU A 30 -21.35 -4.86 0.70
CA GLU A 30 -21.37 -6.30 0.42
C GLU A 30 -19.99 -6.81 0.05
N ILE A 31 -19.29 -6.08 -0.82
CA ILE A 31 -17.92 -6.38 -1.27
C ILE A 31 -16.96 -6.44 -0.07
N ILE A 32 -16.98 -5.43 0.81
CA ILE A 32 -16.12 -5.40 2.00
C ILE A 32 -16.40 -6.61 2.90
N ARG A 33 -17.68 -6.92 3.17
CA ARG A 33 -18.04 -8.08 4.01
C ARG A 33 -17.57 -9.40 3.40
N HIS A 34 -17.74 -9.57 2.09
CA HIS A 34 -17.26 -10.74 1.36
C HIS A 34 -15.73 -10.88 1.48
N ASN A 35 -14.99 -9.82 1.18
CA ASN A 35 -13.52 -9.86 1.20
C ASN A 35 -12.94 -10.02 2.61
N ILE A 36 -13.59 -9.46 3.64
CA ILE A 36 -13.21 -9.74 5.04
C ILE A 36 -13.44 -11.22 5.37
N ALA A 37 -14.59 -11.79 5.00
CA ALA A 37 -14.89 -13.18 5.29
C ALA A 37 -13.91 -14.14 4.60
N GLU A 38 -13.50 -13.84 3.38
CA GLU A 38 -12.57 -14.67 2.60
C GLU A 38 -11.13 -14.56 3.11
N PHE A 39 -10.62 -13.34 3.28
CA PHE A 39 -9.18 -13.11 3.50
C PHE A 39 -8.81 -12.85 4.96
N ALA A 40 -9.76 -12.45 5.80
CA ALA A 40 -9.50 -12.18 7.21
C ALA A 40 -10.72 -12.47 8.11
N PRO A 41 -11.23 -13.72 8.14
CA PRO A 41 -12.46 -14.08 8.85
C PRO A 41 -12.42 -13.84 10.36
N ASN A 42 -11.23 -13.73 10.94
CA ASN A 42 -11.00 -13.44 12.36
C ASN A 42 -10.53 -11.99 12.63
N SER A 43 -10.60 -11.11 11.63
CA SER A 43 -10.13 -9.73 11.77
C SER A 43 -11.05 -8.92 12.67
N ILE A 44 -10.44 -8.17 13.59
CA ILE A 44 -11.12 -7.23 14.49
C ILE A 44 -11.07 -5.79 13.94
N GLN A 45 -10.61 -5.60 12.70
CA GLN A 45 -10.37 -4.27 12.10
C GLN A 45 -11.33 -3.95 10.95
N ALA A 46 -12.54 -4.51 10.97
CA ALA A 46 -13.57 -4.21 9.97
C ALA A 46 -13.79 -2.70 9.83
N ASP A 47 -13.86 -1.98 10.95
CA ASP A 47 -14.02 -0.52 10.99
C ASP A 47 -12.91 0.22 10.23
N PHE A 48 -11.67 -0.26 10.31
CA PHE A 48 -10.56 0.38 9.60
C PHE A 48 -10.64 0.13 8.10
N ILE A 49 -10.97 -1.10 7.69
CA ILE A 49 -11.18 -1.44 6.28
C ILE A 49 -12.31 -0.60 5.70
N GLU A 50 -13.44 -0.49 6.42
CA GLU A 50 -14.56 0.34 6.01
C GLU A 50 -14.19 1.83 5.93
N LYS A 51 -13.48 2.36 6.93
CA LYS A 51 -13.00 3.75 6.95
C LYS A 51 -12.13 4.07 5.73
N LEU A 52 -11.21 3.17 5.37
CA LEU A 52 -10.34 3.35 4.22
C LEU A 52 -11.13 3.30 2.91
N THR A 53 -11.87 2.21 2.68
CA THR A 53 -12.57 1.97 1.42
C THR A 53 -13.64 3.04 1.16
N LYS A 54 -14.50 3.31 2.14
CA LYS A 54 -15.58 4.31 2.00
C LYS A 54 -15.03 5.72 1.90
N GLY A 55 -13.97 6.02 2.65
CA GLY A 55 -13.30 7.31 2.60
C GLY A 55 -12.70 7.60 1.22
N VAL A 56 -12.09 6.60 0.59
CA VAL A 56 -11.61 6.71 -0.80
C VAL A 56 -12.77 7.03 -1.75
N LEU A 57 -13.89 6.29 -1.68
CA LEU A 57 -15.04 6.53 -2.56
C LEU A 57 -15.66 7.91 -2.34
N GLU A 58 -15.79 8.35 -1.09
CA GLU A 58 -16.32 9.69 -0.76
C GLU A 58 -15.44 10.82 -1.32
N LYS A 59 -14.12 10.61 -1.32
CA LYS A 59 -13.13 11.61 -1.77
C LYS A 59 -12.65 11.39 -3.20
N GLN A 60 -13.20 10.42 -3.92
CA GLN A 60 -12.73 10.02 -5.26
C GLN A 60 -12.66 11.20 -6.24
N SER A 61 -13.69 12.06 -6.25
CA SER A 61 -13.74 13.26 -7.10
C SER A 61 -12.65 14.30 -6.81
N VAL A 62 -12.03 14.25 -5.63
CA VAL A 62 -10.90 15.09 -5.23
C VAL A 62 -9.57 14.37 -5.49
N ILE A 63 -9.53 13.06 -5.25
CA ILE A 63 -8.33 12.23 -5.37
C ILE A 63 -7.92 12.02 -6.83
N ASP A 64 -8.87 11.69 -7.71
CA ASP A 64 -8.56 11.35 -9.12
C ASP A 64 -7.87 12.52 -9.87
N PRO A 65 -8.32 13.78 -9.75
CA PRO A 65 -7.60 14.92 -10.33
C PRO A 65 -6.18 15.12 -9.79
N ILE A 66 -5.91 14.70 -8.53
CA ILE A 66 -4.58 14.79 -7.94
C ILE A 66 -3.65 13.75 -8.56
N ILE A 67 -4.16 12.54 -8.82
CA ILE A 67 -3.43 11.50 -9.55
C ILE A 67 -3.04 12.04 -10.93
N GLU A 68 -3.99 12.59 -11.69
CA GLU A 68 -3.74 13.14 -13.03
C GLU A 68 -2.68 14.26 -13.01
N LYS A 69 -2.77 15.17 -12.03
CA LYS A 69 -1.78 16.25 -11.88
C LYS A 69 -0.38 15.70 -11.56
N CYS A 70 -0.28 14.66 -10.74
CA CYS A 70 0.99 14.11 -10.28
C CYS A 70 1.59 13.05 -11.21
N ALA A 71 0.80 12.50 -12.14
CA ALA A 71 1.22 11.55 -13.15
C ALA A 71 0.86 12.05 -14.57
N PRO A 72 1.35 13.23 -15.01
CA PRO A 72 0.91 13.86 -16.26
C PRO A 72 1.26 13.06 -17.52
N GLU A 73 2.26 12.19 -17.45
CA GLU A 73 2.66 11.30 -18.55
C GLU A 73 1.81 10.02 -18.63
N TRP A 74 0.95 9.77 -17.64
CA TRP A 74 0.13 8.56 -17.52
C TRP A 74 -1.35 8.94 -17.35
N PRO A 75 -2.12 9.00 -18.46
CA PRO A 75 -3.57 9.18 -18.40
C PRO A 75 -4.22 8.16 -17.47
N MET A 76 -5.32 8.54 -16.81
CA MET A 76 -5.99 7.71 -15.80
C MET A 76 -6.43 6.35 -16.35
N GLU A 77 -6.76 6.27 -17.64
CA GLU A 77 -7.13 5.04 -18.33
C GLU A 77 -5.95 4.11 -18.64
N GLN A 78 -4.72 4.63 -18.62
CA GLN A 78 -3.49 3.86 -18.85
C GLN A 78 -2.89 3.31 -17.56
N ILE A 79 -3.30 3.85 -16.40
CA ILE A 79 -2.93 3.32 -15.10
C ILE A 79 -3.72 2.03 -14.87
N THR A 80 -3.04 0.96 -14.47
CA THR A 80 -3.72 -0.31 -14.16
C THR A 80 -4.74 -0.10 -13.04
N ILE A 81 -5.85 -0.85 -13.05
CA ILE A 81 -6.90 -0.71 -12.03
C ILE A 81 -6.32 -0.95 -10.61
N VAL A 82 -5.34 -1.85 -10.50
CA VAL A 82 -4.61 -2.10 -9.25
C VAL A 82 -3.82 -0.86 -8.81
N ASP A 83 -2.93 -0.35 -9.66
CA ASP A 83 -2.09 0.82 -9.32
C ASP A 83 -2.95 2.05 -9.03
N ARG A 84 -4.02 2.24 -9.80
CA ARG A 84 -4.98 3.33 -9.61
C ARG A 84 -5.63 3.28 -8.23
N ASN A 85 -6.08 2.11 -7.79
CA ASN A 85 -6.70 1.96 -6.47
C ASN A 85 -5.68 2.05 -5.32
N ILE A 86 -4.43 1.63 -5.54
CA ILE A 86 -3.34 1.86 -4.59
C ILE A 86 -3.03 3.35 -4.45
N LEU A 87 -2.96 4.10 -5.56
CA LEU A 87 -2.78 5.56 -5.54
C LEU A 87 -3.94 6.23 -4.81
N ARG A 88 -5.18 5.84 -5.10
CA ARG A 88 -6.35 6.40 -4.44
C ARG A 88 -6.30 6.20 -2.92
N LEU A 89 -5.97 4.98 -2.49
CA LEU A 89 -5.84 4.65 -1.07
C LEU A 89 -4.71 5.44 -0.41
N GLY A 90 -3.51 5.47 -1.02
CA GLY A 90 -2.37 6.20 -0.49
C GLY A 90 -2.61 7.70 -0.40
N ILE A 91 -3.24 8.32 -1.41
CA ILE A 91 -3.58 9.74 -1.40
C ILE A 91 -4.67 10.02 -0.35
N TYR A 92 -5.66 9.13 -0.20
CA TYR A 92 -6.66 9.28 0.84
C TYR A 92 -6.03 9.32 2.23
N GLU A 93 -5.13 8.37 2.55
CA GLU A 93 -4.42 8.36 3.83
C GLU A 93 -3.52 9.58 4.00
N LEU A 94 -2.83 10.02 2.94
CA LEU A 94 -2.01 11.24 2.98
C LEU A 94 -2.83 12.49 3.26
N MET A 95 -4.02 12.65 2.69
CA MET A 95 -4.75 13.93 2.73
C MET A 95 -5.85 13.99 3.79
N PHE A 96 -6.44 12.85 4.13
CA PHE A 96 -7.61 12.74 4.99
C PHE A 96 -7.43 11.74 6.13
N GLY A 97 -6.28 11.04 6.19
CA GLY A 97 -5.94 10.14 7.27
C GLY A 97 -5.62 10.86 8.58
N ASP A 98 -5.66 10.10 9.66
CA ASP A 98 -5.20 10.55 10.97
C ASP A 98 -3.69 10.28 11.09
N TYR A 99 -2.89 11.34 11.16
CA TYR A 99 -1.42 11.23 11.18
C TYR A 99 -0.87 10.70 12.49
N ASP A 100 -1.65 10.73 13.58
CA ASP A 100 -1.28 10.07 14.82
C ASP A 100 -1.52 8.54 14.72
N GLU A 101 -2.50 8.12 13.90
CA GLU A 101 -2.78 6.70 13.61
C GLU A 101 -1.83 6.14 12.53
N THR A 102 -1.54 6.90 11.47
CA THR A 102 -0.64 6.51 10.38
C THR A 102 0.14 7.71 9.88
N PRO A 103 1.45 7.81 10.19
CA PRO A 103 2.30 8.87 9.68
C PRO A 103 2.38 8.86 8.15
N PRO A 104 2.54 10.02 7.49
CA PRO A 104 2.55 10.13 6.03
C PRO A 104 3.55 9.19 5.32
N LYS A 105 4.76 9.02 5.87
CA LYS A 105 5.76 8.13 5.27
C LYS A 105 5.38 6.66 5.40
N VAL A 106 4.72 6.28 6.49
CA VAL A 106 4.20 4.92 6.66
C VAL A 106 3.11 4.66 5.61
N ALA A 107 2.19 5.59 5.40
CA ALA A 107 1.18 5.46 4.34
C ALA A 107 1.80 5.29 2.94
N ILE A 108 2.86 6.05 2.62
CA ILE A 108 3.60 5.91 1.36
C ILE A 108 4.25 4.52 1.25
N ASN A 109 4.94 4.07 2.30
CA ASN A 109 5.60 2.77 2.31
C ASN A 109 4.60 1.62 2.15
N GLU A 110 3.47 1.67 2.85
CA GLU A 110 2.40 0.67 2.74
C GLU A 110 1.84 0.60 1.32
N ALA A 111 1.58 1.76 0.68
CA ALA A 111 1.14 1.79 -0.71
C ALA A 111 2.19 1.20 -1.67
N ILE A 112 3.48 1.41 -1.42
CA ILE A 112 4.57 0.82 -2.21
C ILE A 112 4.62 -0.70 -2.04
N GLU A 113 4.45 -1.22 -0.83
CA GLU A 113 4.44 -2.66 -0.60
C GLU A 113 3.20 -3.32 -1.24
N LEU A 114 2.03 -2.68 -1.19
CA LEU A 114 0.87 -3.14 -1.97
C LEU A 114 1.18 -3.20 -3.48
N ALA A 115 1.86 -2.18 -4.00
CA ALA A 115 2.22 -2.13 -5.42
C ALA A 115 3.20 -3.23 -5.83
N LYS A 116 4.11 -3.61 -4.93
CA LYS A 116 5.02 -4.75 -5.14
C LYS A 116 4.29 -6.09 -5.07
N ALA A 117 3.28 -6.20 -4.20
CA ALA A 117 2.53 -7.44 -4.00
C ALA A 117 1.51 -7.72 -5.12
N TYR A 118 0.83 -6.68 -5.61
CA TYR A 118 -0.32 -6.83 -6.53
C TYR A 118 -0.08 -6.23 -7.92
N GLY A 119 0.88 -5.32 -8.06
CA GLY A 119 1.19 -4.64 -9.32
C GLY A 119 2.20 -5.39 -10.18
N GLY A 120 2.66 -4.71 -11.24
CA GLY A 120 3.74 -5.19 -12.11
C GLY A 120 5.13 -4.79 -11.62
N SER A 121 6.17 -5.22 -12.35
CA SER A 121 7.58 -4.94 -12.02
C SER A 121 7.93 -3.45 -11.90
N GLY A 122 7.15 -2.55 -12.52
CA GLY A 122 7.30 -1.10 -12.43
C GLY A 122 6.45 -0.41 -11.36
N SER A 123 5.45 -1.09 -10.80
CA SER A 123 4.40 -0.47 -9.98
C SER A 123 4.94 0.18 -8.72
N GLY A 124 5.80 -0.50 -7.95
CA GLY A 124 6.38 0.08 -6.73
C GLY A 124 7.15 1.39 -6.97
N ARG A 125 7.89 1.49 -8.08
CA ARG A 125 8.61 2.73 -8.45
C ARG A 125 7.64 3.83 -8.86
N PHE A 126 6.61 3.47 -9.65
CA PHE A 126 5.58 4.40 -10.11
C PHE A 126 4.81 5.00 -8.92
N ILE A 127 4.26 4.17 -8.04
CA ILE A 127 3.52 4.60 -6.84
C ILE A 127 4.38 5.50 -5.96
N ASN A 128 5.65 5.13 -5.71
CA ASN A 128 6.58 5.96 -4.94
C ASN A 128 6.79 7.35 -5.57
N GLY A 129 6.93 7.41 -6.89
CA GLY A 129 7.11 8.67 -7.62
C GLY A 129 5.91 9.60 -7.50
N VAL A 130 4.70 9.06 -7.66
CA VAL A 130 3.45 9.83 -7.57
C VAL A 130 3.19 10.28 -6.14
N LEU A 131 3.18 9.37 -5.17
CA LEU A 131 2.89 9.71 -3.77
C LEU A 131 3.97 10.61 -3.16
N GLY A 132 5.24 10.43 -3.55
CA GLY A 132 6.31 11.34 -3.14
C GLY A 132 6.12 12.76 -3.68
N THR A 133 5.52 12.91 -4.87
CA THR A 133 5.17 14.23 -5.43
C THR A 133 4.01 14.85 -4.65
N VAL A 134 2.95 14.07 -4.38
CA VAL A 134 1.82 14.51 -3.54
C VAL A 134 2.32 14.99 -2.16
N TYR A 135 3.17 14.21 -1.50
CA TYR A 135 3.72 14.54 -0.18
C TYR A 135 4.51 15.87 -0.17
N ARG A 136 5.27 16.15 -1.24
CA ARG A 136 5.98 17.43 -1.38
C ARG A 136 5.03 18.60 -1.62
N GLU A 137 4.02 18.43 -2.47
CA GLU A 137 3.01 19.46 -2.74
C GLU A 137 2.18 19.81 -1.49
N MET A 138 2.03 18.87 -0.55
CA MET A 138 1.42 19.10 0.76
C MET A 138 2.31 19.87 1.75
N GLY A 139 3.55 20.21 1.38
CA GLY A 139 4.49 20.90 2.27
C GLY A 139 5.22 19.96 3.24
N GLU A 140 5.28 18.65 2.93
CA GLU A 140 5.99 17.64 3.70
C GLU A 140 5.59 17.60 5.20
N PRO A 141 4.30 17.34 5.51
CA PRO A 141 3.83 17.32 6.88
C PRO A 141 4.69 16.38 7.75
N MET A 142 4.95 16.81 8.98
CA MET A 142 5.77 16.13 10.01
C MET A 142 7.28 16.01 9.73
N LYS A 143 7.80 16.48 8.58
CA LYS A 143 9.25 16.41 8.27
C LYS A 143 10.14 17.13 9.27
N ASN A 144 9.67 18.24 9.83
CA ASN A 144 10.41 19.09 10.79
C ASN A 144 9.81 19.08 12.21
N ASP A 145 8.95 18.11 12.54
CA ASP A 145 8.40 18.00 13.90
C ASP A 145 9.52 17.60 14.88
N ASN A 146 10.14 18.61 15.52
CA ASN A 146 11.25 18.44 16.46
C ASN A 146 10.79 18.22 17.90
N THR A 147 9.50 18.01 18.13
CA THR A 147 8.97 17.63 19.44
C THR A 147 9.47 16.23 19.82
N GLU A 148 9.41 15.90 21.12
CA GLU A 148 9.80 14.57 21.62
C GLU A 148 8.95 13.46 20.96
N ALA A 149 7.64 13.69 20.81
CA ALA A 149 6.74 12.84 20.03
C ALA A 149 7.11 12.76 18.53
N GLY A 150 7.59 13.86 17.94
CA GLY A 150 8.10 13.88 16.57
C GLY A 150 9.36 13.04 16.37
N ARG A 151 10.26 12.97 17.37
CA ARG A 151 11.47 12.15 17.35
C ARG A 151 11.15 10.67 17.50
N GLU A 152 10.32 10.30 18.47
CA GLU A 152 9.86 8.91 18.67
C GLU A 152 9.17 8.36 17.40
N ARG A 153 8.36 9.19 16.72
CA ARG A 153 7.72 8.81 15.45
C ARG A 153 8.73 8.54 14.34
N ARG A 154 9.77 9.38 14.18
CA ARG A 154 10.83 9.16 13.17
C ARG A 154 11.65 7.92 13.48
N GLU A 155 11.94 7.66 14.75
CA GLU A 155 12.65 6.44 15.16
C GLU A 155 11.81 5.18 14.87
N ASN A 156 10.50 5.23 15.10
CA ASN A 156 9.58 4.16 14.72
C ASN A 156 9.46 4.02 13.18
N GLU A 157 9.39 5.12 12.43
CA GLU A 157 9.42 5.11 10.94
C GLU A 157 10.70 4.45 10.40
N GLU A 158 11.85 4.76 11.00
CA GLU A 158 13.15 4.22 10.58
C GLU A 158 13.36 2.77 11.03
N SER A 159 12.80 2.35 12.18
CA SER A 159 12.83 0.95 12.59
C SER A 159 11.96 0.08 11.70
N LEU A 160 10.77 0.57 11.31
CA LEU A 160 9.85 -0.10 10.38
C LEU A 160 10.51 -0.33 9.01
N GLY A 161 11.24 0.66 8.49
CA GLY A 161 11.94 0.54 7.20
C GLY A 161 13.19 -0.35 7.21
N LYS A 162 13.76 -0.66 8.38
CA LYS A 162 14.95 -1.53 8.52
C LYS A 162 14.60 -3.00 8.72
N VAL A 163 13.57 -3.30 9.50
CA VAL A 163 13.11 -4.70 9.73
C VAL A 163 12.76 -5.39 8.40
N ASP A 164 12.09 -4.69 7.48
CA ASP A 164 11.71 -5.23 6.17
C ASP A 164 12.89 -5.40 5.21
N ASN A 165 14.03 -4.72 5.43
CA ASN A 165 15.23 -4.88 4.61
C ASN A 165 16.09 -6.05 5.10
N ASP A 166 16.19 -6.22 6.41
CA ASP A 166 16.96 -7.32 7.02
C ASP A 166 16.25 -8.68 6.79
N GLU A 167 14.91 -8.77 6.88
CA GLU A 167 14.16 -10.00 6.54
C GLU A 167 14.22 -10.36 5.04
N LYS A 168 14.36 -9.36 4.15
CA LYS A 168 14.53 -9.58 2.70
C LYS A 168 15.96 -10.04 2.35
N GLU A 169 16.98 -9.66 3.12
CA GLU A 169 18.35 -10.16 2.93
C GLU A 169 18.53 -11.59 3.46
N ASP A 170 17.90 -11.95 4.58
CA ASP A 170 18.00 -13.29 5.16
C ASP A 170 17.24 -14.34 4.32
N ASN A 171 16.02 -14.04 3.85
CA ASN A 171 15.29 -14.95 2.95
C ASN A 171 16.01 -15.15 1.60
N LYS A 172 16.71 -14.12 1.09
CA LYS A 172 17.46 -14.22 -0.17
C LYS A 172 18.71 -15.10 -0.02
N LYS A 173 19.37 -15.10 1.13
CA LYS A 173 20.50 -15.99 1.42
C LYS A 173 20.06 -17.44 1.57
N GLU A 174 18.91 -17.70 2.20
CA GLU A 174 18.39 -19.06 2.36
C GLU A 174 17.96 -19.69 1.02
N ASP A 175 17.41 -18.90 0.10
CA ASP A 175 17.05 -19.35 -1.25
C ASP A 175 18.29 -19.60 -2.14
N GLU A 176 19.34 -18.77 -2.03
CA GLU A 176 20.60 -18.97 -2.77
C GLU A 176 21.39 -20.21 -2.28
N ASP A 177 21.47 -20.42 -0.96
CA ASP A 177 22.12 -21.62 -0.36
C ASP A 177 21.35 -22.93 -0.69
N SER A 178 20.03 -22.83 -0.86
CA SER A 178 19.17 -23.96 -1.20
C SER A 178 19.28 -24.34 -2.68
N ALA A 179 19.42 -23.36 -3.57
CA ALA A 179 19.63 -23.59 -5.00
C ALA A 179 20.99 -24.25 -5.29
N GLU A 180 22.06 -23.83 -4.60
CA GLU A 180 23.42 -24.36 -4.79
C GLU A 180 23.55 -25.81 -4.29
N LYS A 181 22.82 -26.20 -3.23
CA LYS A 181 22.75 -27.58 -2.74
C LYS A 181 21.98 -28.55 -3.64
N VAL A 182 21.05 -28.05 -4.46
CA VAL A 182 20.28 -28.88 -5.39
C VAL A 182 21.08 -29.20 -6.65
N ASP A 183 21.90 -28.26 -7.13
CA ASP A 183 22.73 -28.43 -8.32
C ASP A 183 23.86 -29.46 -8.09
N LEU A 184 24.50 -29.42 -6.92
CA LEU A 184 25.54 -30.40 -6.52
C LEU A 184 25.05 -31.85 -6.43
N ARG A 185 23.74 -32.10 -6.26
CA ARG A 185 23.18 -33.47 -6.20
C ARG A 185 22.84 -34.06 -7.57
N LEU A 186 22.82 -33.24 -8.62
CA LEU A 186 22.49 -33.69 -9.98
C LEU A 186 23.74 -34.18 -10.74
N ASP A 187 24.93 -33.71 -10.36
CA ASP A 187 26.19 -34.10 -11.01
C ASP A 187 26.78 -35.44 -10.52
N GLU A 188 26.38 -35.94 -9.34
CA GLU A 188 26.85 -37.24 -8.81
C GLU A 188 26.07 -38.46 -9.36
N LYS A 189 25.09 -38.27 -10.26
CA LYS A 189 24.25 -39.35 -10.81
C LYS A 189 24.47 -39.67 -12.30
N LYS A 190 25.60 -39.28 -12.89
CA LYS A 190 26.00 -39.69 -14.25
C LYS A 190 27.24 -40.57 -14.26
#